data_AF-A0A387H8L2-F1
#
_entry.id   AF-A0A387H8L2-F1
#
_cell.length_a   1.000
_cell.length_b   1.000
_cell.length_c   1.000
_cell.angle_alpha   90.00
_cell.angle_beta   90.00
_cell.angle_gamma   90.00
#
_symmetry.space_group_name_H-M   'P 1'
#
loop_
_entity.id
_entity.type
_entity.pdbx_description
1 polymer ?
#
loop_
_entity_poly.entity_id
_entity_poly.type
_entity_poly.pdbx_seq_one_letter_code
_entity_poly.pdbx_strand_id
1 'polypeptide(L)'
;MRPEPGPLWGVNWLDTPGSYPATGRWSRALGLPDALPDGAGIALRTTDAEGHPLDLLMTTAGSGRLSRHLPRARWSATSGPYSTLLSYEVGTRTCVIAAFPARGTPPVPATPSRFAQALAHLTLRFELRAQDPFSGAWRTFGILSLREPADDTPIAFDPYRNHLPDLRPTARFARLRTTAYTGSREGRHAPSERLR
;
A
#
# COMPACT_ATOMS: atom_id res chain seq x y z
N MET A 1 -13.33 -19.56 -16.74
CA MET A 1 -12.75 -18.65 -17.76
C MET A 1 -11.80 -17.71 -17.04
N ARG A 2 -10.47 -17.84 -17.25
CA ARG A 2 -9.54 -16.79 -16.79
C ARG A 2 -9.80 -15.55 -17.65
N PRO A 3 -9.87 -14.34 -17.09
CA PRO A 3 -9.95 -13.15 -17.92
C PRO A 3 -8.71 -13.11 -18.82
N GLU A 4 -8.92 -12.81 -20.12
CA GLU A 4 -7.84 -12.50 -21.06
C GLU A 4 -6.91 -11.46 -20.43
N PRO A 5 -5.58 -11.66 -20.48
CA PRO A 5 -4.66 -10.66 -19.97
C PRO A 5 -4.89 -9.36 -20.75
N GLY A 6 -5.30 -8.31 -20.04
CA GLY A 6 -5.41 -6.98 -20.64
C GLY A 6 -4.06 -6.50 -21.19
N PRO A 7 -4.02 -5.39 -21.94
CA PRO A 7 -2.80 -4.88 -22.54
C PRO A 7 -1.71 -4.64 -21.48
N LEU A 8 -0.46 -4.84 -21.87
CA LEU A 8 0.71 -4.57 -21.03
C LEU A 8 0.71 -3.11 -20.56
N TRP A 9 1.28 -2.88 -19.38
CA TRP A 9 1.41 -1.57 -18.76
C TRP A 9 2.56 -0.75 -19.34
N GLY A 10 3.54 -1.40 -19.98
CA GLY A 10 4.78 -0.78 -20.42
C GLY A 10 5.76 -0.56 -19.28
N VAL A 11 5.66 -1.38 -18.22
CA VAL A 11 6.56 -1.33 -17.05
C VAL A 11 6.94 -2.76 -16.71
N ASN A 12 8.23 -3.10 -16.83
CA ASN A 12 8.71 -4.47 -16.61
C ASN A 12 8.29 -5.04 -15.25
N TRP A 13 8.33 -4.23 -14.19
CA TRP A 13 7.93 -4.64 -12.84
C TRP A 13 6.45 -5.05 -12.72
N LEU A 14 5.56 -4.54 -13.60
CA LEU A 14 4.14 -4.92 -13.65
C LEU A 14 3.86 -6.03 -14.67
N ASP A 15 4.62 -6.05 -15.78
CA ASP A 15 4.34 -6.90 -16.94
C ASP A 15 5.07 -8.25 -16.90
N THR A 16 6.20 -8.32 -16.21
CA THR A 16 7.03 -9.52 -16.15
C THR A 16 6.87 -10.24 -14.81
N PRO A 17 6.56 -11.55 -14.80
CA PRO A 17 6.54 -12.33 -13.58
C PRO A 17 7.89 -12.29 -12.86
N GLY A 18 7.87 -11.97 -11.57
CA GLY A 18 9.06 -11.92 -10.73
C GLY A 18 8.70 -12.04 -9.25
N SER A 19 9.69 -12.39 -8.43
CA SER A 19 9.57 -12.42 -6.97
C SER A 19 10.61 -11.49 -6.36
N TYR A 20 10.14 -10.45 -5.71
CA TYR A 20 10.98 -9.40 -5.14
C TYR A 20 10.83 -9.41 -3.62
N PRO A 21 11.91 -9.54 -2.84
CA PRO A 21 11.88 -9.29 -1.41
C PRO A 21 11.34 -7.89 -1.15
N ALA A 22 10.49 -7.76 -0.13
CA ALA A 22 9.91 -6.48 0.19
C ALA A 22 9.78 -6.29 1.69
N THR A 23 10.02 -5.06 2.14
CA THR A 23 9.82 -4.66 3.53
C THR A 23 8.55 -3.83 3.61
N GLY A 24 7.61 -4.27 4.44
CA GLY A 24 6.33 -3.61 4.66
C GLY A 24 6.25 -2.99 6.05
N ARG A 25 5.60 -1.84 6.17
CA ARG A 25 5.14 -1.28 7.44
C ARG A 25 3.64 -1.07 7.38
N TRP A 26 2.94 -1.63 8.34
CA TRP A 26 1.52 -1.33 8.57
C TRP A 26 1.40 -0.29 9.70
N SER A 27 0.48 0.66 9.55
CA SER A 27 0.25 1.69 10.58
C SER A 27 -1.19 2.17 10.59
N ARG A 28 -1.63 2.75 11.73
CA ARG A 28 -2.87 3.54 11.81
C ARG A 28 -2.62 4.99 11.41
N ALA A 29 -3.64 5.65 10.88
CA ALA A 29 -3.54 7.01 10.38
C ALA A 29 -3.74 8.05 11.49
N LEU A 30 -4.84 7.94 12.24
CA LEU A 30 -5.19 8.90 13.30
C LEU A 30 -4.80 8.41 14.70
N GLY A 31 -4.64 7.10 14.90
CA GLY A 31 -4.34 6.53 16.22
C GLY A 31 -5.54 6.58 17.17
N LEU A 32 -6.76 6.51 16.62
CA LEU A 32 -7.98 6.52 17.43
C LEU A 32 -8.02 5.30 18.38
N PRO A 33 -8.81 5.35 19.48
CA PRO A 33 -9.07 4.18 20.30
C PRO A 33 -9.51 2.96 19.49
N ASP A 34 -9.20 1.75 19.96
CA ASP A 34 -9.52 0.50 19.26
C ASP A 34 -11.03 0.27 19.07
N ALA A 35 -11.85 0.93 19.89
CA ALA A 35 -13.31 0.95 19.77
C ALA A 35 -13.83 1.96 18.73
N LEU A 36 -12.98 2.56 17.89
CA LEU A 36 -13.35 3.43 16.77
C LEU A 36 -12.67 3.00 15.46
N PRO A 37 -13.31 3.24 14.29
CA PRO A 37 -12.68 2.94 13.01
C PRO A 37 -11.59 3.96 12.71
N ASP A 38 -10.53 3.54 12.04
CA ASP A 38 -9.40 4.42 11.68
C ASP A 38 -8.95 4.14 10.25
N GLY A 39 -8.26 5.11 9.66
CA GLY A 39 -7.48 4.86 8.46
C GLY A 39 -6.30 3.95 8.80
N ALA A 40 -5.91 3.09 7.87
CA ALA A 40 -4.69 2.32 7.98
C ALA A 40 -3.84 2.50 6.74
N GLY A 41 -2.52 2.43 6.91
CA GLY A 41 -1.52 2.55 5.86
C GLY A 41 -0.73 1.26 5.69
N ILE A 42 -0.36 0.96 4.46
CA ILE A 42 0.71 0.01 4.11
C ILE A 42 1.77 0.82 3.35
N ALA A 43 2.95 0.92 3.93
CA ALA A 43 4.15 1.37 3.24
C ALA A 43 4.95 0.14 2.82
N LEU A 44 5.34 0.06 1.56
CA LEU A 44 6.07 -1.06 0.97
C LEU A 44 7.35 -0.53 0.35
N ARG A 45 8.49 -1.16 0.64
CA ARG A 45 9.76 -0.99 -0.08
C ARG A 45 10.13 -2.30 -0.74
N THR A 46 10.49 -2.24 -2.01
CA THR A 46 11.10 -3.37 -2.73
C THR A 46 12.16 -2.85 -3.68
N THR A 47 12.82 -3.77 -4.38
CA THR A 47 13.82 -3.48 -5.39
C THR A 47 13.46 -4.29 -6.63
N ASP A 48 13.51 -3.69 -7.82
CA ASP A 48 13.29 -4.40 -9.08
C ASP A 48 14.46 -5.34 -9.42
N ALA A 49 14.40 -5.99 -10.59
CA ALA A 49 15.44 -6.94 -11.01
C ALA A 49 16.77 -6.23 -11.34
N GLU A 50 16.70 -4.95 -11.71
CA GLU A 50 17.81 -4.08 -12.06
C GLU A 50 18.44 -3.36 -10.87
N GLY A 51 17.88 -3.50 -9.66
CA GLY A 51 18.41 -2.90 -8.44
C GLY A 51 17.82 -1.54 -8.07
N HIS A 52 16.81 -1.05 -8.79
CA HIS A 52 16.14 0.21 -8.48
C HIS A 52 15.14 0.06 -7.33
N PRO A 53 15.16 0.98 -6.34
CA PRO A 53 14.24 0.92 -5.22
C PRO A 53 12.86 1.45 -5.62
N LEU A 54 11.82 0.83 -5.06
CA LEU A 54 10.44 1.26 -5.22
C LEU A 54 9.76 1.32 -3.85
N ASP A 55 9.29 2.52 -3.50
CA ASP A 55 8.39 2.72 -2.38
C ASP A 55 6.95 2.94 -2.86
N LEU A 56 6.02 2.18 -2.29
CA LEU A 56 4.59 2.40 -2.46
C LEU A 56 3.96 2.73 -1.11
N LEU A 57 3.29 3.88 -1.06
CA LEU A 57 2.53 4.30 0.12
C LEU A 57 1.04 4.20 -0.17
N MET A 58 0.36 3.30 0.53
CA MET A 58 -1.06 3.04 0.32
C MET A 58 -1.84 3.26 1.61
N THR A 59 -3.07 3.74 1.50
CA THR A 59 -3.98 4.01 2.62
C THR A 59 -5.34 3.40 2.36
N THR A 60 -6.02 2.93 3.39
CA THR A 60 -7.39 2.41 3.29
C THR A 60 -8.28 3.36 2.50
N ALA A 61 -8.86 2.88 1.39
CA ALA A 61 -9.67 3.69 0.48
C ALA A 61 -10.77 2.85 -0.16
N GLY A 62 -11.75 3.49 -0.81
CA GLY A 62 -12.77 2.76 -1.58
C GLY A 62 -12.20 2.06 -2.83
N SER A 63 -12.99 1.17 -3.43
CA SER A 63 -12.64 0.47 -4.68
C SER A 63 -13.25 1.10 -5.94
N GLY A 64 -14.15 2.08 -5.77
CA GLY A 64 -14.88 2.73 -6.86
C GLY A 64 -14.08 3.85 -7.54
N ARG A 65 -14.60 4.37 -8.66
CA ARG A 65 -13.91 5.36 -9.51
C ARG A 65 -13.44 6.60 -8.74
N LEU A 66 -14.28 7.15 -7.87
CA LEU A 66 -13.95 8.32 -7.05
C LEU A 66 -13.41 7.92 -5.68
N SER A 67 -14.04 6.93 -5.05
CA SER A 67 -13.71 6.53 -3.67
C SER A 67 -12.31 5.92 -3.52
N ARG A 68 -11.65 5.51 -4.61
CA ARG A 68 -10.23 5.10 -4.63
C ARG A 68 -9.24 6.22 -4.32
N HIS A 69 -9.68 7.48 -4.44
CA HIS A 69 -8.87 8.66 -4.16
C HIS A 69 -9.17 9.24 -2.77
N LEU A 70 -10.07 8.64 -2.00
CA LEU A 70 -10.51 9.13 -0.70
C LEU A 70 -10.12 8.15 0.42
N PRO A 71 -9.44 8.61 1.48
CA PRO A 71 -9.22 7.82 2.68
C PRO A 71 -10.54 7.32 3.27
N ARG A 72 -10.52 6.11 3.82
CA ARG A 72 -11.69 5.49 4.45
C ARG A 72 -11.29 4.85 5.77
N ALA A 73 -11.93 5.28 6.85
CA ALA A 73 -11.81 4.66 8.16
C ALA A 73 -12.46 3.26 8.16
N ARG A 74 -11.84 2.31 8.85
CA ARG A 74 -12.28 0.92 8.90
C ARG A 74 -12.03 0.28 10.26
N TRP A 75 -12.88 -0.67 10.60
CA TRP A 75 -12.73 -1.56 11.74
C TRP A 75 -11.79 -2.73 11.48
N SER A 76 -11.64 -3.10 10.20
CA SER A 76 -10.83 -4.25 9.80
C SER A 76 -9.82 -3.87 8.73
N ALA A 77 -8.57 -4.25 8.97
CA ALA A 77 -7.44 -4.05 8.07
C ALA A 77 -7.57 -4.85 6.77
N THR A 78 -8.44 -5.86 6.69
CA THR A 78 -8.60 -6.75 5.53
C THR A 78 -9.99 -6.67 4.89
N SER A 79 -10.80 -5.67 5.27
CA SER A 79 -12.16 -5.48 4.75
C SER A 79 -12.26 -4.66 3.46
N GLY A 80 -11.14 -4.18 2.92
CA GLY A 80 -11.13 -3.43 1.65
C GLY A 80 -9.72 -2.98 1.23
N PRO A 81 -9.60 -2.29 0.08
CA PRO A 81 -8.30 -2.00 -0.49
C PRO A 81 -7.56 -0.86 0.22
N TYR A 82 -6.24 -0.89 0.10
CA TYR A 82 -5.34 0.22 0.36
C TYR A 82 -4.95 0.82 -0.99
N SER A 83 -5.18 2.11 -1.20
CA SER A 83 -4.90 2.82 -2.44
C SER A 83 -3.74 3.79 -2.26
N THR A 84 -2.95 4.01 -3.30
CA THR A 84 -1.99 5.11 -3.33
C THR A 84 -2.64 6.48 -3.21
N LEU A 85 -3.97 6.56 -3.40
CA LEU A 85 -4.83 7.75 -3.48
C LEU A 85 -4.48 8.68 -4.65
N LEU A 86 -3.21 8.87 -4.92
CA LEU A 86 -2.66 9.61 -6.04
C LEU A 86 -2.31 8.66 -7.18
N SER A 87 -2.42 9.18 -8.39
CA SER A 87 -2.00 8.47 -9.60
C SER A 87 -0.49 8.43 -9.71
N TYR A 88 -0.01 7.33 -10.27
CA TYR A 88 1.36 7.10 -10.70
C TYR A 88 1.42 7.20 -12.22
N GLU A 89 2.53 7.72 -12.72
CA GLU A 89 2.96 7.50 -14.10
C GLU A 89 3.42 6.04 -14.19
N VAL A 90 2.80 5.30 -15.10
CA VAL A 90 3.02 3.87 -15.34
C VAL A 90 3.20 3.69 -16.84
N GLY A 91 4.46 3.58 -17.26
CA GLY A 91 4.84 3.65 -18.66
C GLY A 91 4.37 4.97 -19.27
N THR A 92 3.51 4.90 -20.28
CA THR A 92 2.94 6.09 -20.97
C THR A 92 1.61 6.58 -20.41
N ARG A 93 1.13 5.99 -19.30
CA ARG A 93 -0.22 6.21 -18.77
C ARG A 93 -0.18 6.66 -17.32
N THR A 94 -1.30 7.16 -16.81
CA THR A 94 -1.47 7.43 -15.37
C THR A 94 -2.53 6.53 -14.77
N CYS A 95 -2.21 5.86 -13.66
CA CYS A 95 -3.17 5.04 -12.94
C CYS A 95 -2.96 5.04 -11.43
N VAL A 96 -3.98 4.60 -10.69
CA VAL A 96 -3.87 4.35 -9.24
C VAL A 96 -3.42 2.91 -9.00
N ILE A 97 -2.56 2.72 -8.01
CA ILE A 97 -2.14 1.40 -7.55
C ILE A 97 -2.81 1.12 -6.20
N ALA A 98 -3.18 -0.13 -5.96
CA ALA A 98 -3.80 -0.54 -4.72
C ALA A 98 -3.47 -1.98 -4.33
N ALA A 99 -3.46 -2.23 -3.02
CA ALA A 99 -3.39 -3.56 -2.42
C ALA A 99 -4.81 -3.98 -1.98
N PHE A 100 -5.36 -5.02 -2.61
CA PHE A 100 -6.63 -5.62 -2.27
C PHE A 100 -6.41 -6.83 -1.38
N PRO A 101 -7.07 -6.98 -0.23
CA PRO A 101 -7.05 -8.24 0.51
C PRO A 101 -7.41 -9.40 -0.43
N ALA A 102 -6.58 -10.44 -0.47
CA ALA A 102 -6.81 -11.58 -1.34
C ALA A 102 -8.09 -12.30 -0.92
N ARG A 103 -8.75 -12.97 -1.89
CA ARG A 103 -9.94 -13.78 -1.57
C ARG A 103 -9.62 -14.82 -0.50
N GLY A 104 -10.51 -14.96 0.49
CA GLY A 104 -10.34 -15.87 1.62
C GLY A 104 -9.44 -15.34 2.75
N THR A 105 -8.93 -14.11 2.65
CA THR A 105 -8.22 -13.48 3.78
C THR A 105 -9.19 -13.29 4.95
N PRO A 106 -8.87 -13.78 6.18
CA PRO A 106 -9.75 -13.61 7.32
C PRO A 106 -9.86 -12.13 7.71
N PRO A 107 -10.97 -11.72 8.35
CA PRO A 107 -11.10 -10.38 8.90
C PRO A 107 -10.08 -10.17 10.02
N VAL A 108 -9.20 -9.19 9.85
CA VAL A 108 -8.23 -8.78 10.88
C VAL A 108 -8.66 -7.41 11.41
N PRO A 109 -8.89 -7.24 12.72
CA PRO A 109 -9.16 -5.92 13.30
C PRO A 109 -8.07 -4.90 12.98
N ALA A 110 -8.45 -3.65 12.73
CA ALA A 110 -7.54 -2.55 12.38
C ALA A 110 -6.78 -1.98 13.59
N THR A 111 -6.26 -2.87 14.45
CA THR A 111 -5.50 -2.54 15.65
C THR A 111 -4.09 -3.12 15.54
N PRO A 112 -3.02 -2.42 15.98
CA PRO A 112 -1.65 -2.90 15.80
C PRO A 112 -1.40 -4.30 16.38
N SER A 113 -1.88 -4.56 17.59
CA SER A 113 -1.72 -5.85 18.28
C SER A 113 -2.37 -7.01 17.53
N ARG A 114 -3.62 -6.85 17.07
CA ARG A 114 -4.32 -7.88 16.28
C ARG A 114 -3.72 -8.08 14.90
N PHE A 115 -3.22 -7.02 14.28
CA PHE A 115 -2.52 -7.14 13.00
C PHE A 115 -1.20 -7.92 13.14
N ALA A 116 -0.41 -7.61 14.17
CA ALA A 116 0.81 -8.34 14.48
C ALA A 116 0.52 -9.81 14.85
N GLN A 117 -0.51 -10.06 15.68
CA GLN A 117 -0.95 -11.41 16.02
C GLN A 117 -1.37 -12.20 14.78
N ALA A 118 -2.08 -11.59 13.82
CA ALA A 118 -2.40 -12.26 12.57
C ALA A 118 -1.12 -12.63 11.82
N LEU A 119 -0.18 -11.69 11.62
CA LEU A 119 1.07 -11.98 10.91
C LEU A 119 1.95 -13.06 11.57
N ALA A 120 1.84 -13.25 12.88
CA ALA A 120 2.53 -14.32 13.61
C ALA A 120 1.97 -15.73 13.32
N HIS A 121 0.71 -15.84 12.86
CA HIS A 121 0.04 -17.12 12.66
C HIS A 121 -0.35 -17.42 11.21
N LEU A 122 -0.39 -16.40 10.35
CA LEU A 122 -0.78 -16.55 8.95
C LEU A 122 -0.04 -15.59 8.04
N THR A 123 0.06 -15.97 6.76
CA THR A 123 0.54 -15.07 5.71
C THR A 123 -0.62 -14.21 5.22
N LEU A 124 -0.56 -12.91 5.47
CA LEU A 124 -1.54 -11.96 4.91
C LEU A 124 -1.21 -11.68 3.45
N ARG A 125 -2.14 -12.00 2.55
CA ARG A 125 -1.97 -11.81 1.11
C ARG A 125 -2.82 -10.66 0.61
N PHE A 126 -2.22 -9.81 -0.20
CA PHE A 126 -2.90 -8.76 -0.92
C PHE A 126 -2.62 -8.90 -2.41
N GLU A 127 -3.65 -8.83 -3.24
CA GLU A 127 -3.52 -8.66 -4.67
C GLU A 127 -3.13 -7.21 -4.96
N LEU A 128 -1.97 -7.00 -5.57
CA LEU A 128 -1.58 -5.71 -6.11
C LEU A 128 -2.32 -5.49 -7.43
N ARG A 129 -3.05 -4.38 -7.51
CA ARG A 129 -3.88 -4.03 -8.65
C ARG A 129 -3.56 -2.61 -9.12
N ALA A 130 -3.56 -2.44 -10.43
CA ALA A 130 -3.50 -1.13 -11.07
C ALA A 130 -4.87 -0.83 -11.68
N GLN A 131 -5.30 0.42 -11.60
CA GLN A 131 -6.53 0.86 -12.24
C GLN A 131 -6.27 1.02 -13.75
N ASP A 132 -7.05 0.33 -14.57
CA ASP A 132 -6.99 0.48 -16.00
C ASP A 132 -7.49 1.88 -16.41
N PRO A 133 -6.68 2.70 -17.11
CA PRO A 133 -6.99 4.10 -17.36
C PRO A 133 -8.19 4.30 -18.30
N PHE A 134 -8.49 3.33 -19.16
CA PHE A 134 -9.61 3.41 -20.10
C PHE A 134 -10.92 2.97 -19.45
N SER A 135 -10.94 1.73 -18.93
CA SER A 135 -12.14 1.15 -18.35
C SER A 135 -12.39 1.60 -16.91
N GLY A 136 -11.38 2.09 -16.20
CA GLY A 136 -11.44 2.38 -14.76
C GLY A 136 -11.53 1.14 -13.86
N ALA A 137 -11.46 -0.06 -14.45
CA ALA A 137 -11.51 -1.33 -13.74
C ALA A 137 -10.18 -1.62 -13.05
N TRP A 138 -10.21 -2.46 -12.02
CA TRP A 138 -8.99 -2.95 -11.38
C TRP A 138 -8.44 -4.16 -12.11
N ARG A 139 -7.15 -4.15 -12.38
CA ARG A 139 -6.42 -5.28 -12.98
C ARG A 139 -5.31 -5.72 -12.03
N THR A 140 -5.33 -6.98 -11.63
CA THR A 140 -4.29 -7.58 -10.79
C THR A 140 -3.02 -7.76 -11.60
N PHE A 141 -1.88 -7.36 -11.06
CA PHE A 141 -0.56 -7.54 -11.66
C PHE A 141 0.41 -8.30 -10.73
N GLY A 142 0.12 -8.38 -9.43
CA GLY A 142 1.02 -9.04 -8.49
C GLY A 142 0.34 -9.45 -7.19
N ILE A 143 1.10 -10.10 -6.31
CA ILE A 143 0.66 -10.49 -4.98
C ILE A 143 1.70 -10.03 -3.96
N LEU A 144 1.28 -9.18 -3.04
CA LEU A 144 2.03 -8.84 -1.84
C LEU A 144 1.72 -9.88 -0.75
N SER A 145 2.73 -10.61 -0.30
CA SER A 145 2.62 -11.53 0.83
C SER A 145 3.36 -10.96 2.03
N LEU A 146 2.62 -10.49 3.02
CA LEU A 146 3.18 -10.07 4.30
C LEU A 146 3.30 -11.30 5.20
N ARG A 147 4.52 -11.53 5.67
CA ARG A 147 4.93 -12.61 6.57
C ARG A 147 5.76 -11.97 7.67
N GLU A 148 5.68 -12.53 8.87
CA GLU A 148 6.58 -12.29 9.99
C GLU A 148 6.76 -10.80 10.37
N PRO A 149 6.43 -10.39 11.60
CA PRO A 149 6.81 -9.06 12.06
C PRO A 149 8.33 -8.87 11.95
N ALA A 150 8.76 -7.85 11.20
CA ALA A 150 10.17 -7.48 11.12
C ALA A 150 10.57 -6.63 12.35
N ASP A 151 11.87 -6.59 12.63
CA ASP A 151 12.43 -5.72 13.67
C ASP A 151 12.04 -4.26 13.43
N ASP A 152 11.81 -3.51 14.52
CA ASP A 152 11.34 -2.11 14.50
C ASP A 152 12.44 -1.10 14.08
N THR A 153 13.28 -1.50 13.12
CA THR A 153 14.28 -0.61 12.54
C THR A 153 13.54 0.51 11.80
N PRO A 154 13.78 1.79 12.14
CA PRO A 154 13.09 2.90 11.51
C PRO A 154 13.43 3.01 10.02
N ILE A 155 12.55 2.52 9.15
CA ILE A 155 12.67 2.71 7.70
C ILE A 155 11.86 3.93 7.29
N ALA A 156 12.54 4.90 6.67
CA ALA A 156 11.90 6.05 6.04
C ALA A 156 11.51 5.68 4.61
N PHE A 157 10.20 5.58 4.36
CA PHE A 157 9.63 5.38 3.03
C PHE A 157 9.37 6.73 2.36
N ASP A 158 9.78 6.86 1.10
CA ASP A 158 9.66 8.05 0.28
C ASP A 158 9.45 7.65 -1.20
N PRO A 159 8.20 7.68 -1.72
CA PRO A 159 7.89 7.28 -3.08
C PRO A 159 8.36 8.28 -4.15
N TYR A 160 8.77 9.50 -3.76
CA TYR A 160 9.37 10.46 -4.71
C TYR A 160 10.88 10.27 -4.82
N ARG A 161 11.52 9.73 -3.79
CA ARG A 161 12.95 9.36 -3.82
C ARG A 161 13.18 7.94 -4.36
N ASN A 162 12.33 7.00 -3.97
CA ASN A 162 12.45 5.58 -4.33
C ASN A 162 11.31 5.21 -5.27
N HIS A 163 11.58 5.31 -6.56
CA HIS A 163 10.65 4.98 -7.63
C HIS A 163 11.43 4.36 -8.80
N LEU A 164 10.72 3.61 -9.65
CA LEU A 164 11.33 3.07 -10.86
C LEU A 164 11.26 4.13 -11.98
N PRO A 165 12.13 4.05 -13.00
CA PRO A 165 12.12 5.00 -14.12
C PRO A 165 10.74 5.18 -14.77
N ASP A 166 10.03 4.07 -15.00
CA ASP A 166 8.72 4.03 -15.65
C ASP A 166 7.54 3.85 -14.67
N LEU A 167 7.81 3.93 -13.35
CA LEU A 167 6.81 3.80 -12.29
C LEU A 167 7.09 4.80 -11.18
N ARG A 168 6.45 5.97 -11.25
CA ARG A 168 6.68 7.05 -10.28
C ARG A 168 5.40 7.82 -9.94
N PRO A 169 5.29 8.40 -8.74
CA PRO A 169 4.15 9.24 -8.42
C PRO A 169 4.06 10.41 -9.39
N THR A 170 2.83 10.76 -9.80
CA THR A 170 2.63 12.00 -10.57
C THR A 170 3.06 13.21 -9.74
N ALA A 171 3.55 14.26 -10.40
CA ALA A 171 3.92 15.52 -9.73
C ALA A 171 2.73 16.25 -9.08
N ARG A 172 1.50 15.79 -9.35
CA ARG A 172 0.28 16.37 -8.77
C ARG A 172 0.31 16.19 -7.26
N PHE A 173 0.29 17.32 -6.54
CA PHE A 173 0.33 17.41 -5.08
C PHE A 173 1.62 16.96 -4.38
N ALA A 174 2.74 16.83 -5.09
CA ALA A 174 4.06 16.62 -4.47
C ALA A 174 4.34 17.67 -3.36
N ARG A 175 3.89 18.92 -3.59
CA ARG A 175 4.00 20.04 -2.63
C ARG A 175 3.08 19.93 -1.40
N LEU A 176 1.92 19.28 -1.50
CA LEU A 176 1.01 19.11 -0.35
C LEU A 176 1.53 18.06 0.65
N ARG A 177 2.35 17.10 0.19
CA ARG A 177 2.95 16.09 1.06
C ARG A 177 4.16 16.60 1.85
N THR A 178 4.89 17.60 1.34
CA THR A 178 5.97 18.25 2.11
C THR A 178 5.43 18.81 3.43
N THR A 179 4.22 19.39 3.41
CA THR A 179 3.54 19.92 4.60
C THR A 179 2.97 18.83 5.51
N ALA A 180 2.31 17.81 4.95
CA ALA A 180 1.68 16.74 5.74
C ALA A 180 2.68 15.80 6.44
N TYR A 181 3.87 15.57 5.86
CA TYR A 181 4.91 14.75 6.49
C TYR A 181 5.75 15.50 7.53
N THR A 182 5.78 16.84 7.47
CA THR A 182 6.46 17.67 8.49
C THR A 182 5.72 17.60 9.83
N GLY A 183 4.39 17.75 9.83
CA GLY A 183 3.57 17.68 11.06
C GLY A 183 3.49 16.28 11.71
N SER A 184 3.58 15.20 10.92
CA SER A 184 3.56 13.82 11.46
C SER A 184 4.84 13.45 12.22
N ARG A 185 5.95 14.17 12.01
CA ARG A 185 7.22 13.93 12.71
C ARG A 185 7.26 14.53 14.11
N GLU A 186 6.40 15.51 14.40
CA GLU A 186 6.29 16.23 15.68
C GLU A 186 5.45 15.45 16.72
N GLY A 187 4.54 14.58 16.27
CA GLY A 187 3.72 13.74 17.17
C GLY A 187 4.44 12.55 17.84
N ARG A 188 5.75 12.37 17.61
CA ARG A 188 6.55 11.24 18.15
C ARG A 188 6.92 11.35 19.64
N HIS A 189 6.29 12.25 20.39
CA HIS A 189 6.51 12.44 21.83
C HIS A 189 5.30 12.00 22.69
N ALA A 190 4.53 11.01 22.25
CA ALA A 190 3.59 10.31 23.13
C ALA A 190 4.12 8.90 23.46
N PRO A 191 4.08 8.46 24.72
CA PRO A 191 4.76 7.25 25.18
C PRO A 191 4.02 5.99 24.68
N SER A 192 4.77 5.03 24.13
CA SER A 192 4.25 3.69 23.85
C SER A 192 5.05 2.64 24.63
N GLU A 193 4.34 1.96 25.54
CA GLU A 193 4.82 0.74 26.21
C GLU A 193 4.95 -0.39 25.18
N ARG A 194 6.04 -1.16 25.31
CA ARG A 194 6.44 -2.24 24.41
C ARG A 194 6.12 -3.60 25.03
N LEU A 195 5.57 -4.50 24.23
CA LEU A 195 5.64 -5.95 24.46
C LEU A 195 6.25 -6.61 23.21
N ARG A 196 7.04 -7.64 23.47
CA ARG A 196 8.04 -8.28 22.59
C ARG A 196 7.43 -9.09 21.45
#